data_AF-K8W670-F1
#
_entry.id   AF-K8W670-F1
#
_cell.length_a   1.000
_cell.length_b   1.000
_cell.length_c   1.000
_cell.angle_alpha   90.00
_cell.angle_beta   90.00
_cell.angle_gamma   90.00
#
_symmetry.space_group_name_H-M   'P 1'
#
loop_
_entity.id
_entity.type
_entity.pdbx_description
1 polymer ?
#
loop_
_entity_poly.entity_id
_entity_poly.type
_entity_poly.pdbx_seq_one_letter_code
_entity_poly.pdbx_strand_id
1 'polypeptide(L)'
;MKFTDDIINNAASSFLKKVRRQHGITEGELATLLKVSQQQVSRYENGKTQLTLGRINQYLELFGINWEHFSSELIKSTKKYEV
;
A
#
# COMPACT_ATOMS: atom_id res chain seq x y z
N MET A 1 -15.52 -1.29 18.03
CA MET A 1 -14.44 -1.44 17.03
C MET A 1 -13.80 -0.08 16.80
N LYS A 2 -12.55 0.14 17.20
CA LYS A 2 -11.81 1.36 16.86
C LYS A 2 -10.69 0.97 15.89
N PHE A 3 -10.98 1.02 14.58
CA PHE A 3 -9.89 1.05 13.61
C PHE A 3 -9.22 2.42 13.75
N THR A 4 -7.94 2.43 14.10
CA THR A 4 -7.16 3.65 14.04
C THR A 4 -6.61 3.82 12.63
N ASP A 5 -6.48 5.07 12.20
CA ASP A 5 -5.91 5.42 10.88
C ASP A 5 -4.53 4.79 10.68
N ASP A 6 -3.75 4.62 11.76
CA ASP A 6 -2.45 3.95 11.75
C ASP A 6 -2.54 2.47 11.36
N ILE A 7 -3.52 1.72 11.88
CA ILE A 7 -3.69 0.30 11.54
C ILE A 7 -4.02 0.16 10.06
N ILE A 8 -4.93 1.00 9.57
CA ILE A 8 -5.34 1.02 8.15
C ILE A 8 -4.16 1.39 7.26
N ASN A 9 -3.42 2.44 7.61
CA ASN A 9 -2.28 2.90 6.83
C ASN A 9 -1.17 1.83 6.77
N ASN A 10 -0.85 1.19 7.90
CA ASN A 10 0.16 0.13 7.95
C ASN A 10 -0.26 -1.11 7.13
N ALA A 11 -1.54 -1.49 7.19
CA ALA A 11 -2.07 -2.59 6.38
C ALA A 11 -1.97 -2.28 4.88
N ALA A 12 -2.41 -1.09 4.46
CA ALA A 12 -2.32 -0.66 3.07
C ALA A 12 -0.85 -0.62 2.58
N SER A 13 0.03 0.01 3.36
CA SER A 13 1.46 0.13 3.07
C SER A 13 2.13 -1.24 2.89
N SER A 14 1.82 -2.18 3.78
CA SER A 14 2.38 -3.55 3.74
C SER A 14 1.87 -4.33 2.54
N PHE A 15 0.58 -4.21 2.21
CA PHE A 15 -0.01 -4.86 1.04
C PHE A 15 0.65 -4.35 -0.25
N LEU A 16 0.72 -3.03 -0.43
CA LEU A 16 1.29 -2.42 -1.63
C LEU A 16 2.78 -2.76 -1.81
N LYS A 17 3.54 -2.78 -0.71
CA LYS A 17 4.94 -3.26 -0.69
C LYS A 17 5.06 -4.71 -1.16
N LYS A 18 4.17 -5.58 -0.69
CA LYS A 18 4.14 -7.00 -1.07
C LYS A 18 3.85 -7.13 -2.57
N VAL A 19 2.85 -6.41 -3.08
CA VAL A 19 2.51 -6.40 -4.51
C VAL A 19 3.71 -5.99 -5.34
N ARG A 20 4.35 -4.84 -5.04
CA ARG A 20 5.55 -4.39 -5.75
C ARG A 20 6.61 -5.50 -5.83
N ARG A 21 6.90 -6.14 -4.70
CA ARG A 21 7.89 -7.23 -4.62
C ARG A 21 7.49 -8.46 -5.45
N GLN A 22 6.20 -8.80 -5.50
CA GLN A 22 5.70 -9.90 -6.35
C GLN A 22 5.89 -9.62 -7.84
N HIS A 23 5.84 -8.35 -8.24
CA HIS A 23 6.16 -7.91 -9.60
C HIS A 23 7.67 -7.76 -9.88
N GLY A 24 8.53 -8.02 -8.89
CA GLY A 24 9.98 -8.05 -9.07
C GLY A 24 10.66 -6.69 -9.27
N ILE A 25 9.94 -5.58 -9.11
CA ILE A 25 10.51 -4.23 -9.28
C ILE A 25 11.01 -3.65 -7.96
N THR A 26 12.06 -2.84 -8.04
CA THR A 26 12.66 -2.08 -6.94
C THR A 26 11.81 -0.88 -6.54
N GLU A 27 12.09 -0.28 -5.38
CA GLU A 27 11.45 0.98 -4.96
C GLU A 27 11.79 2.13 -5.93
N GLY A 28 12.98 2.12 -6.53
CA GLY A 28 13.40 3.13 -7.51
C GLY A 28 12.64 3.04 -8.82
N GLU A 29 12.42 1.82 -9.34
CA GLU A 29 11.60 1.60 -10.53
C GLU A 29 10.15 2.02 -10.29
N LEU A 30 9.57 1.64 -9.14
CA LEU A 30 8.23 2.09 -8.77
C LEU A 30 8.16 3.62 -8.63
N ALA A 31 9.19 4.25 -8.07
CA ALA A 31 9.25 5.70 -7.93
C ALA A 31 9.22 6.42 -9.29
N THR A 32 9.95 5.90 -10.28
CA THR A 32 9.90 6.38 -11.67
C THR A 32 8.49 6.28 -12.24
N LEU A 33 7.81 5.14 -12.06
CA LEU A 33 6.45 4.93 -12.57
C LEU A 33 5.43 5.88 -11.90
N LEU A 34 5.58 6.11 -10.59
CA LEU A 34 4.70 6.97 -9.79
C LEU A 34 5.06 8.45 -9.83
N LYS A 35 6.16 8.81 -10.52
CA LYS A 35 6.71 10.17 -10.62
C LYS A 35 6.95 10.80 -9.24
N VAL A 36 7.60 10.06 -8.35
CA VAL A 36 8.01 10.49 -7.01
C VAL A 36 9.47 10.10 -6.75
N SER A 37 10.03 10.50 -5.62
CA SER A 37 11.36 10.02 -5.21
C SER A 37 11.30 8.59 -4.66
N GLN A 38 12.40 7.85 -4.76
CA GLN A 38 12.54 6.52 -4.14
C GLN A 38 12.35 6.58 -2.62
N GLN A 39 12.82 7.65 -1.97
CA GLN A 39 12.57 7.88 -0.54
C GLN A 39 11.08 8.02 -0.24
N GLN A 40 10.30 8.66 -1.12
CA GLN A 40 8.86 8.81 -0.95
C GLN A 40 8.15 7.45 -1.06
N VAL A 41 8.54 6.60 -2.03
CA VAL A 41 8.05 5.20 -2.09
C VAL A 41 8.39 4.45 -0.81
N SER A 42 9.62 4.57 -0.32
CA SER A 42 10.03 3.92 0.93
C SER A 42 9.18 4.39 2.11
N ARG A 43 8.87 5.69 2.21
CA ARG A 43 7.98 6.22 3.26
C ARG A 43 6.56 5.68 3.16
N TYR A 44 6.02 5.54 1.94
CA TYR A 44 4.72 4.91 1.72
C TYR A 44 4.75 3.44 2.16
N GLU A 45 5.67 2.64 1.66
CA GLU A 45 5.72 1.20 1.91
C GLU A 45 6.04 0.82 3.36
N ASN A 46 6.58 1.76 4.14
CA ASN A 46 6.89 1.58 5.56
C ASN A 46 5.92 2.34 6.49
N GLY A 47 4.79 2.85 5.97
CA GLY A 47 3.74 3.51 6.75
C GLY A 47 4.15 4.84 7.38
N LYS A 48 5.30 5.42 7.00
CA LYS A 48 5.81 6.70 7.52
C LYS A 48 5.10 7.91 6.95
N THR A 49 4.44 7.74 5.80
CA THR A 49 3.57 8.76 5.21
C THR A 49 2.23 8.10 4.89
N GLN A 50 1.15 8.75 5.31
CA GLN A 50 -0.18 8.25 5.02
C GLN A 50 -0.43 8.25 3.51
N LEU A 51 -0.88 7.11 2.99
CA LEU A 51 -1.25 6.99 1.59
C LEU A 51 -2.62 7.65 1.35
N THR A 52 -2.67 8.57 0.39
CA THR A 52 -3.95 9.12 -0.08
C THR A 52 -4.66 8.10 -0.98
N LEU A 53 -5.98 8.21 -1.10
CA LEU A 53 -6.76 7.36 -2.03
C LEU A 53 -6.25 7.44 -3.47
N GLY A 54 -5.87 8.65 -3.93
CA GLY A 54 -5.29 8.82 -5.26
C GLY A 54 -3.96 8.07 -5.42
N ARG A 55 -3.12 8.04 -4.38
CA ARG A 55 -1.86 7.27 -4.43
C ARG A 55 -2.12 5.77 -4.41
N ILE A 56 -3.09 5.31 -3.62
CA ILE A 56 -3.52 3.90 -3.64
C ILE A 56 -4.01 3.53 -5.04
N ASN A 57 -4.89 4.34 -5.64
CA ASN A 57 -5.42 4.09 -6.98
C ASN A 57 -4.31 3.93 -8.02
N GLN A 58 -3.28 4.77 -7.98
CA GLN A 58 -2.14 4.65 -8.89
C GLN A 58 -1.37 3.33 -8.74
N TYR A 59 -1.19 2.82 -7.52
CA TYR A 59 -0.62 1.49 -7.33
C TYR A 59 -1.52 0.41 -7.92
N LEU A 60 -2.82 0.50 -7.63
CA LEU A 60 -3.81 -0.48 -8.08
C LEU A 60 -3.86 -0.56 -9.60
N GLU A 61 -3.90 0.58 -10.29
CA GLU A 61 -3.85 0.67 -11.75
C GLU A 61 -2.54 0.10 -12.32
N LEU A 62 -1.40 0.47 -11.73
CA LEU A 62 -0.07 0.04 -12.18
C LEU A 62 0.11 -1.48 -12.08
N PHE A 63 -0.45 -2.10 -11.04
CA PHE A 63 -0.34 -3.54 -10.81
C PHE A 63 -1.57 -4.35 -11.27
N GLY A 64 -2.55 -3.71 -11.90
CA GLY A 64 -3.77 -4.38 -12.38
C GLY A 64 -4.63 -4.97 -11.27
N ILE A 65 -4.64 -4.34 -10.09
CA ILE A 65 -5.42 -4.77 -8.92
C ILE A 65 -6.69 -3.93 -8.84
N ASN A 66 -7.84 -4.56 -8.60
CA ASN A 66 -9.09 -3.84 -8.37
C ASN A 66 -9.28 -3.49 -6.88
N TRP A 67 -10.14 -2.50 -6.63
CA TRP A 67 -10.44 -2.01 -5.28
C TRP A 67 -11.08 -3.06 -4.37
N GLU A 68 -11.85 -4.00 -4.92
CA GLU A 68 -12.48 -5.08 -4.16
C GLU A 68 -11.44 -6.02 -3.57
N HIS A 69 -10.48 -6.45 -4.37
CA HIS A 69 -9.37 -7.30 -3.93
C HIS A 69 -8.53 -6.58 -2.86
N PHE A 70 -8.15 -5.32 -3.12
CA PHE A 70 -7.42 -4.51 -2.15
C PHE A 70 -8.16 -4.39 -0.82
N SER A 71 -9.45 -4.06 -0.84
CA SER A 71 -10.26 -3.87 0.37
C SER A 71 -10.43 -5.18 1.15
N SER A 72 -10.61 -6.30 0.45
CA SER A 72 -10.66 -7.64 1.06
C SER A 72 -9.35 -7.96 1.80
N GLU A 73 -8.20 -7.74 1.15
CA GLU A 73 -6.89 -7.99 1.77
C GLU A 73 -6.61 -7.04 2.94
N LEU A 74 -7.07 -5.79 2.85
CA LEU A 74 -6.99 -4.82 3.92
C LEU A 74 -7.78 -5.29 5.15
N ILE A 75 -9.05 -5.65 4.97
CA ILE A 75 -9.93 -6.15 6.06
C ILE A 75 -9.35 -7.41 6.70
N LYS A 76 -8.84 -8.36 5.90
CA LYS A 76 -8.19 -9.58 6.43
C LYS A 76 -6.98 -9.23 7.30
N SER A 77 -6.18 -8.26 6.87
CA SER A 77 -4.98 -7.82 7.56
C SER A 77 -5.30 -7.09 8.88
N THR A 78 -6.42 -6.37 8.95
CA THR A 78 -6.83 -5.65 10.16
C THR A 78 -7.60 -6.51 11.17
N LYS A 79 -8.29 -7.59 10.74
CA LYS A 79 -8.95 -8.56 11.65
C LYS A 79 -7.99 -9.30 12.58
N LYS A 80 -6.68 -9.35 12.25
CA LYS A 80 -5.65 -9.96 13.10
C LYS A 80 -5.46 -9.24 14.45
N TYR A 81 -6.03 -8.05 14.62
CA TYR A 81 -5.98 -7.23 15.84
C TYR A 81 -7.27 -7.32 16.68
N GLU A 82 -8.18 -8.25 16.39
CA GLU A 82 -9.41 -8.50 17.16
C GLU A 82 -9.25 -9.53 18.29
N VAL A 83 -8.02 -9.76 18.78
CA VAL A 83 -7.75 -10.60 19.97
C VAL A 83 -7.73 -9.75 21.23
#